data_AF-A0A937UQP5-F1
#
_entry.id   AF-A0A937UQP5-F1
#
_cell.length_a   1.000
_cell.length_b   1.000
_cell.length_c   1.000
_cell.angle_alpha   90.00
_cell.angle_beta   90.00
_cell.angle_gamma   90.00
#
_symmetry.space_group_name_H-M   'P 1'
#
loop_
_entity.id
_entity.type
_entity.pdbx_description
1 polymer ?
#
loop_
_entity_poly.entity_id
_entity_poly.type
_entity_poly.pdbx_seq_one_letter_code
_entity_poly.pdbx_strand_id
1 'polypeptide(L)'
;GTALDGADPAQAILPPRPPKESRVIAVSVPAGREGRRLRGEKGDGDRSAREFAGRPGEHEFALLARIAAGPDRRPLFILAGQTATANLAAAYYLRSRADELTAEFSNKPSFCLILRVEAATVYGHELVEREADISAAIVPPSH
;
A
#
# COMPACT_ATOMS: atom_id res chain seq x y z
N GLY A 1 -12.66 44.65 -12.23
CA GLY A 1 -11.30 44.07 -12.28
C GLY A 1 -11.32 42.84 -11.42
N THR A 2 -11.18 41.68 -12.05
CA THR A 2 -11.59 40.36 -11.59
C THR A 2 -10.49 39.66 -10.79
N ALA A 3 -10.90 38.86 -9.80
CA ALA A 3 -10.23 37.71 -9.21
C ALA A 3 -8.90 37.94 -8.46
N LEU A 4 -9.00 38.12 -7.15
CA LEU A 4 -8.01 37.62 -6.20
C LEU A 4 -8.54 36.32 -5.58
N ASP A 5 -7.64 35.34 -5.56
CA ASP A 5 -7.55 34.26 -4.58
C ASP A 5 -8.55 33.10 -4.68
N GLY A 6 -8.33 32.26 -5.70
CA GLY A 6 -8.88 30.91 -5.79
C GLY A 6 -7.78 29.87 -5.56
N ALA A 7 -7.17 29.86 -4.37
CA ALA A 7 -6.41 28.70 -3.92
C ALA A 7 -7.41 27.64 -3.43
N ASP A 8 -7.66 26.63 -4.26
CA ASP A 8 -8.45 25.46 -3.92
C ASP A 8 -7.83 24.73 -2.70
N PRO A 9 -8.53 24.63 -1.55
CA PRO A 9 -8.00 23.98 -0.35
C PRO A 9 -7.74 22.47 -0.55
N ALA A 10 -8.15 21.88 -1.68
CA ALA A 10 -7.84 20.50 -2.03
C ALA A 10 -6.38 20.28 -2.47
N GLN A 11 -5.59 21.34 -2.68
CA GLN A 11 -4.19 21.24 -3.13
C GLN A 11 -3.15 21.23 -2.00
N ALA A 12 -3.57 21.02 -0.74
CA ALA A 12 -2.66 20.61 0.33
C ALA A 12 -2.21 19.15 0.10
N ILE A 13 -1.54 18.92 -1.03
CA ILE A 13 -1.04 17.64 -1.47
C ILE A 13 0.03 17.20 -0.48
N LEU A 14 -0.22 16.04 0.09
CA LEU A 14 0.60 15.24 0.99
C LEU A 14 2.12 15.55 0.92
N PRO A 15 2.80 15.69 2.07
CA PRO A 15 4.25 15.92 2.07
C PRO A 15 5.00 14.79 1.31
N PRO A 16 6.11 15.13 0.63
CA PRO A 16 6.87 14.23 -0.27
C PRO A 16 7.36 12.93 0.38
N ARG A 17 7.46 12.91 1.71
CA ARG A 17 7.84 11.78 2.54
C ARG A 17 6.68 11.44 3.47
N PRO A 18 6.40 10.16 3.81
CA PRO A 18 5.53 9.84 4.92
C PRO A 18 5.98 10.68 6.12
N PRO A 19 5.10 11.50 6.72
CA PRO A 19 5.49 12.40 7.79
C PRO A 19 6.17 11.61 8.91
N LYS A 20 7.09 12.23 9.63
CA LYS A 20 7.88 11.58 10.69
C LYS A 20 7.03 10.83 11.74
N GLU A 21 5.74 11.15 11.83
CA GLU A 21 4.75 10.60 12.77
C GLU A 21 3.64 9.76 12.11
N SER A 22 3.81 9.32 10.86
CA SER A 22 2.89 8.37 10.23
C SER A 22 2.83 7.07 11.04
N ARG A 23 1.61 6.67 11.44
CA ARG A 23 1.41 5.38 12.09
C ARG A 23 1.47 4.27 11.06
N VAL A 24 2.49 3.41 11.21
CA VAL A 24 2.62 2.17 10.46
C VAL A 24 2.02 1.04 11.29
N ILE A 25 1.05 0.33 10.72
CA ILE A 25 0.44 -0.84 11.35
C ILE A 25 0.86 -2.06 10.54
N ALA A 26 1.62 -2.97 11.16
CA ALA A 26 2.01 -4.24 10.57
C ALA A 26 1.10 -5.35 11.08
N VAL A 27 0.43 -6.07 10.17
CA VAL A 27 -0.43 -7.21 10.48
C VAL A 27 0.11 -8.43 9.74
N SER A 28 0.64 -9.42 10.46
CA SER A 28 0.87 -10.74 9.86
C SER A 28 -0.41 -11.54 9.90
N VAL A 29 -0.81 -12.14 8.78
CA VAL A 29 -1.96 -13.06 8.72
C VAL A 29 -1.46 -14.47 9.11
N PRO A 30 -1.66 -14.93 10.36
CA PRO A 30 -1.12 -16.21 10.79
C PRO A 30 -2.05 -17.35 10.35
N ALA A 31 -1.50 -18.34 9.65
CA ALA A 31 -2.08 -19.68 9.49
C ALA A 31 -3.57 -19.74 9.09
N GLY A 32 -3.96 -19.04 8.02
CA GLY A 32 -5.23 -19.31 7.33
C GLY A 32 -5.26 -20.77 6.89
N ARG A 33 -6.08 -21.60 7.55
CA ARG A 33 -6.17 -23.06 7.34
C ARG A 33 -6.70 -23.48 5.96
N GLU A 34 -6.96 -22.52 5.08
CA GLU A 34 -7.07 -22.71 3.64
C GLU A 34 -6.34 -21.55 2.93
N GLY A 35 -5.10 -21.77 2.53
CA GLY A 35 -4.33 -20.93 1.62
C GLY A 35 -3.92 -19.53 2.15
N ARG A 36 -2.62 -19.24 2.09
CA ARG A 36 -2.05 -17.90 2.28
C ARG A 36 -2.46 -17.01 1.10
N ARG A 37 -3.71 -16.54 1.09
CA ARG A 37 -4.32 -15.88 -0.06
C ARG A 37 -4.65 -14.43 0.32
N LEU A 38 -4.04 -13.45 -0.36
CA LEU A 38 -4.56 -12.08 -0.35
C LEU A 38 -5.52 -11.94 -1.53
N ARG A 39 -6.63 -11.21 -1.37
CA ARG A 39 -7.60 -10.98 -2.44
C ARG A 39 -7.58 -9.51 -2.84
N GLY A 40 -7.58 -9.23 -4.14
CA GLY A 40 -7.63 -7.87 -4.67
C GLY A 40 -8.32 -7.81 -6.03
N GLU A 41 -8.86 -6.64 -6.38
CA GLU A 41 -9.51 -6.39 -7.68
C GLU A 41 -8.54 -5.62 -8.59
N LYS A 42 -8.36 -6.06 -9.84
CA LYS A 42 -7.45 -5.42 -10.79
C LYS A 42 -8.05 -4.08 -11.25
N GLY A 43 -7.27 -3.00 -11.18
CA GLY A 43 -7.70 -1.63 -11.51
C GLY A 43 -7.92 -1.32 -13.01
N ASP A 44 -8.46 -2.24 -13.81
CA ASP A 44 -8.79 -1.99 -15.21
C ASP A 44 -10.02 -2.82 -15.65
N GLY A 45 -11.22 -2.33 -15.30
CA GLY A 45 -12.52 -2.77 -15.83
C GLY A 45 -13.02 -4.19 -15.48
N ASP A 46 -12.14 -5.11 -15.07
CA ASP A 46 -12.48 -6.48 -14.73
C ASP A 46 -12.57 -6.68 -13.20
N ARG A 47 -13.80 -6.84 -12.69
CA ARG A 47 -14.09 -7.18 -11.28
C ARG A 47 -13.81 -8.66 -10.97
N SER A 48 -12.87 -9.30 -11.68
CA SER A 48 -12.39 -10.62 -11.31
C SER A 48 -11.49 -10.49 -10.09
N ALA A 49 -11.91 -11.10 -8.98
CA ALA A 49 -11.12 -11.08 -7.78
C ALA A 49 -9.87 -11.95 -7.98
N ARG A 50 -8.70 -11.31 -7.95
CA ARG A 50 -7.41 -11.99 -8.07
C ARG A 50 -6.97 -12.45 -6.70
N GLU A 51 -6.48 -13.68 -6.67
CA GLU A 51 -6.04 -14.32 -5.44
C GLU A 51 -4.52 -14.52 -5.47
N PHE A 52 -3.85 -13.91 -4.50
CA PHE A 52 -2.40 -13.92 -4.36
C PHE A 52 -2.00 -14.98 -3.33
N ALA A 53 -1.90 -16.23 -3.82
CA ALA A 53 -1.50 -17.38 -3.03
C ALA A 53 0.03 -17.45 -2.93
N GLY A 54 0.59 -17.08 -1.78
CA GLY A 54 2.05 -17.13 -1.60
C GLY A 54 2.55 -18.46 -1.05
N ARG A 55 3.78 -18.80 -1.41
CA ARG A 55 4.54 -19.93 -0.87
C ARG A 55 5.74 -19.43 -0.07
N PRO A 56 5.84 -19.76 1.23
CA PRO A 56 6.92 -19.27 2.08
C PRO A 56 8.29 -19.59 1.50
N GLY A 57 9.17 -18.59 1.50
CA GLY A 57 10.55 -18.72 1.02
C GLY A 57 10.73 -18.76 -0.50
N GLU A 58 9.65 -18.92 -1.28
CA GLU A 58 9.65 -18.91 -2.74
C GLU A 58 9.07 -17.59 -3.28
N HIS A 59 7.80 -17.33 -3.02
CA HIS A 59 7.16 -16.07 -3.39
C HIS A 59 6.08 -15.74 -2.35
N GLU A 60 6.24 -14.60 -1.69
CA GLU A 60 5.36 -14.17 -0.60
C GLU A 60 4.71 -12.84 -0.97
N PHE A 61 3.50 -12.60 -0.48
CA PHE A 61 2.81 -11.35 -0.78
C PHE A 61 2.65 -10.48 0.46
N ALA A 62 2.70 -9.17 0.24
CA ALA A 62 2.33 -8.16 1.22
C ALA A 62 1.44 -7.09 0.60
N LEU A 63 0.44 -6.66 1.35
CA LEU A 63 -0.32 -5.46 1.03
C LEU A 63 0.40 -4.25 1.65
N LEU A 64 0.59 -3.20 0.86
CA LEU A 64 1.03 -1.88 1.30
C LEU A 64 -0.06 -0.87 0.96
N ALA A 65 -0.67 -0.27 1.97
CA ALA A 65 -1.69 0.75 1.78
C ALA A 65 -1.38 2.05 2.51
N ARG A 66 -1.75 3.17 1.88
CA ARG A 66 -1.96 4.46 2.52
C ARG A 66 -3.46 4.71 2.57
N ILE A 67 -4.01 4.95 3.75
CA ILE A 67 -5.43 5.24 3.95
C ILE A 67 -5.58 6.64 4.54
N ALA A 68 -6.29 7.52 3.83
CA ALA A 68 -6.69 8.81 4.35
C ALA A 68 -7.65 8.65 5.54
N ALA A 69 -7.37 9.38 6.63
CA ALA A 69 -8.11 9.25 7.88
C ALA A 69 -9.16 10.37 8.10
N GLY A 70 -9.42 11.19 7.07
CA GLY A 70 -10.29 12.36 7.11
C GLY A 70 -9.53 13.69 6.97
N PRO A 71 -10.24 14.83 6.87
CA PRO A 71 -9.63 16.16 6.80
C PRO A 71 -8.71 16.43 7.98
N ASP A 72 -7.56 17.07 7.73
CA ASP A 72 -6.52 17.43 8.72
C ASP A 72 -5.92 16.27 9.53
N ARG A 73 -6.27 15.02 9.22
CA ARG A 73 -5.71 13.83 9.86
C ARG A 73 -4.57 13.28 9.03
N ARG A 74 -3.51 12.85 9.71
CA ARG A 74 -2.37 12.18 9.07
C ARG A 74 -2.84 10.84 8.47
N PRO A 75 -2.33 10.46 7.29
CA PRO A 75 -2.68 9.18 6.70
C PRO A 75 -2.09 8.02 7.50
N LEU A 76 -2.81 6.89 7.49
CA LEU A 76 -2.37 5.63 8.07
C LEU A 76 -1.67 4.79 7.01
N PHE A 77 -0.53 4.20 7.35
CA PHE A 77 0.13 3.21 6.51
C PHE A 77 -0.10 1.82 7.09
N ILE A 78 -0.61 0.91 6.25
CA ILE A 78 -0.91 -0.47 6.63
C ILE A 78 -0.01 -1.39 5.82
N LEU A 79 0.71 -2.26 6.52
CA LEU A 79 1.50 -3.34 5.95
C LEU A 79 0.86 -4.66 6.38
N ALA A 80 0.45 -5.48 5.43
CA ALA A 80 -0.13 -6.78 5.73
C ALA A 80 0.50 -7.89 4.87
N GLY A 81 1.59 -8.44 5.39
CA GLY A 81 2.35 -9.53 4.82
C GLY A 81 1.85 -10.90 5.26
N GLN A 82 1.96 -11.88 4.36
CA GLN A 82 1.69 -13.29 4.66
C GLN A 82 2.73 -13.90 5.60
N THR A 83 3.90 -13.26 5.73
CA THR A 83 5.01 -13.67 6.60
C THR A 83 5.64 -12.43 7.26
N ALA A 84 6.53 -12.66 8.22
CA ALA A 84 7.36 -11.58 8.80
C ALA A 84 8.30 -10.97 7.75
N THR A 85 8.90 -11.78 6.87
CA THR A 85 9.77 -11.31 5.79
C THR A 85 9.03 -10.42 4.80
N ALA A 86 7.79 -10.79 4.43
CA ALA A 86 6.94 -9.98 3.57
C ALA A 86 6.57 -8.63 4.22
N ASN A 87 6.36 -8.59 5.53
CA ASN A 87 6.17 -7.33 6.26
C ASN A 87 7.41 -6.44 6.25
N LEU A 88 8.59 -7.03 6.47
CA LEU A 88 9.86 -6.29 6.41
C LEU A 88 10.11 -5.74 5.00
N ALA A 89 9.84 -6.55 3.97
CA ALA A 89 9.93 -6.16 2.56
C ALA A 89 9.01 -4.98 2.25
N ALA A 90 7.75 -5.01 2.70
CA ALA A 90 6.81 -3.90 2.52
C ALA A 90 7.26 -2.62 3.24
N ALA A 91 7.80 -2.74 4.46
CA ALA A 91 8.35 -1.60 5.20
C ALA A 91 9.58 -1.00 4.50
N TYR A 92 10.48 -1.86 4.01
CA TYR A 92 11.67 -1.45 3.27
C TYR A 92 11.30 -0.80 1.93
N TYR A 93 10.33 -1.36 1.22
CA TYR A 93 9.78 -0.78 -0.02
C TYR A 93 9.22 0.62 0.23
N LEU A 94 8.38 0.79 1.26
CA LEU A 94 7.83 2.09 1.63
C LEU A 94 8.93 3.11 1.97
N ARG A 95 9.95 2.68 2.73
CA ARG A 95 11.05 3.56 3.14
C ARG A 95 11.95 3.97 1.97
N SER A 96 12.28 3.03 1.09
CA SER A 96 13.22 3.24 -0.02
C SER A 96 12.60 3.95 -1.22
N ARG A 97 11.28 3.82 -1.41
CA ARG A 97 10.54 4.40 -2.56
C ARG A 97 9.48 5.41 -2.12
N ALA A 98 9.69 6.05 -0.98
CA ALA A 98 8.75 7.04 -0.42
C ALA A 98 8.46 8.17 -1.41
N ASP A 99 9.50 8.74 -2.02
CA ASP A 99 9.37 9.88 -2.92
C ASP A 99 8.68 9.48 -4.23
N GLU A 100 9.00 8.30 -4.76
CA GLU A 100 8.34 7.71 -5.94
C GLU A 100 6.84 7.48 -5.70
N LEU A 101 6.50 6.86 -4.56
CA LEU A 101 5.11 6.60 -4.19
C LEU A 101 4.32 7.89 -3.99
N THR A 102 4.94 8.92 -3.43
CA THR A 102 4.29 10.22 -3.28
C THR A 102 4.03 10.89 -4.63
N ALA A 103 5.00 10.85 -5.53
CA ALA A 103 4.84 11.38 -6.88
C ALA A 103 3.73 10.64 -7.65
N GLU A 104 3.77 9.30 -7.62
CA GLU A 104 2.83 8.44 -8.32
C GLU A 104 1.39 8.58 -7.81
N PHE A 105 1.19 8.66 -6.49
CA PHE A 105 -0.13 8.74 -5.86
C PHE A 105 -0.48 10.15 -5.36
N SER A 106 0.14 11.18 -5.94
CA SER A 106 -0.07 12.58 -5.55
C SER A 106 -1.52 13.04 -5.66
N ASN A 107 -2.25 12.53 -6.66
CA ASN A 107 -3.66 12.82 -6.91
C ASN A 107 -4.64 11.88 -6.19
N LYS A 108 -4.15 10.86 -5.47
CA LYS A 108 -5.00 9.91 -4.73
C LYS A 108 -4.78 10.09 -3.23
N PRO A 109 -5.83 10.33 -2.41
CA PRO A 109 -5.67 10.45 -0.96
C PRO A 109 -5.32 9.11 -0.31
N SER A 110 -5.72 8.00 -0.92
CA SER A 110 -5.44 6.62 -0.51
C SER A 110 -4.92 5.79 -1.68
N PHE A 111 -4.05 4.82 -1.41
CA PHE A 111 -3.63 3.81 -2.38
C PHE A 111 -3.40 2.46 -1.70
N CYS A 112 -3.43 1.38 -2.48
CA CYS A 112 -3.22 0.03 -1.99
C CYS A 112 -2.54 -0.81 -3.06
N LEU A 113 -1.36 -1.33 -2.73
CA LEU A 113 -0.51 -2.12 -3.61
C LEU A 113 -0.38 -3.54 -3.07
N ILE A 114 -0.36 -4.51 -3.98
CA ILE A 114 0.12 -5.85 -3.70
C ILE A 114 1.57 -5.94 -4.13
N LEU A 115 2.43 -6.21 -3.16
CA LEU A 115 3.86 -6.45 -3.34
C LEU A 115 4.10 -7.96 -3.35
N ARG A 116 4.96 -8.40 -4.25
CA ARG A 116 5.46 -9.77 -4.33
C ARG A 116 6.93 -9.78 -3.94
N VAL A 117 7.27 -10.59 -2.96
CA VAL A 117 8.63 -10.80 -2.47
C VAL A 117 9.12 -12.10 -3.05
N GLU A 118 10.12 -12.01 -3.92
CA GLU A 118 10.66 -13.16 -4.64
C GLU A 118 11.85 -13.77 -3.93
N ALA A 119 11.92 -15.11 -3.98
CA ALA A 119 12.99 -15.92 -3.43
C ALA A 119 13.47 -15.42 -2.05
N ALA A 120 12.52 -15.24 -1.13
CA ALA A 120 12.77 -14.66 0.20
C ALA A 120 13.83 -15.44 1.01
N THR A 121 14.06 -16.72 0.68
CA THR A 121 15.14 -17.53 1.25
C THR A 121 16.55 -17.17 0.76
N VAL A 122 16.64 -16.57 -0.44
CA VAL A 122 17.90 -16.21 -1.10
C VAL A 122 18.20 -14.72 -0.94
N TYR A 123 17.20 -13.87 -1.17
CA TYR A 123 17.35 -12.40 -1.17
C TYR A 123 16.71 -11.71 0.05
N GLY A 124 16.11 -12.47 0.97
CA GLY A 124 15.43 -11.91 2.14
C GLY A 124 14.27 -11.02 1.75
N HIS A 125 14.42 -9.71 1.99
CA HIS A 125 13.38 -8.70 1.83
C HIS A 125 13.65 -7.70 0.69
N GLU A 126 14.74 -7.90 -0.07
CA GLU A 126 15.24 -6.90 -1.02
C GLU A 126 14.63 -7.06 -2.42
N LEU A 127 14.31 -8.28 -2.84
CA LEU A 127 13.73 -8.55 -4.14
C LEU A 127 12.20 -8.42 -4.09
N VAL A 128 11.72 -7.19 -4.28
CA VAL A 128 10.29 -6.85 -4.19
C VAL A 128 9.80 -6.24 -5.49
N GLU A 129 8.76 -6.86 -6.04
CA GLU A 129 8.05 -6.42 -7.23
C GLU A 129 6.63 -5.97 -6.89
N ARG A 130 6.09 -5.07 -7.72
CA ARG A 130 4.71 -4.61 -7.60
C ARG A 130 3.83 -5.49 -8.48
N GLU A 131 3.05 -6.37 -7.85
CA GLU A 131 2.22 -7.36 -8.55
C GLU A 131 0.87 -6.78 -8.99
N ALA A 132 0.28 -5.87 -8.18
CA ALA A 132 -0.98 -5.22 -8.53
C ALA A 132 -1.15 -3.86 -7.83
N ASP A 133 -1.81 -2.92 -8.52
CA ASP A 133 -2.47 -1.75 -7.91
C ASP A 133 -3.96 -2.09 -7.73
N ILE A 134 -4.41 -2.15 -6.48
CA ILE A 134 -5.78 -2.44 -6.09
C ILE A 134 -6.43 -1.23 -5.40
N SER A 135 -5.92 -0.02 -5.66
CA SER A 135 -6.40 1.22 -5.04
C SER A 135 -7.89 1.48 -5.30
N ALA A 136 -8.45 0.96 -6.39
CA ALA A 136 -9.86 1.07 -6.72
C ALA A 136 -10.78 0.33 -5.72
N ALA A 137 -10.26 -0.70 -5.04
CA ALA A 137 -11.01 -1.48 -4.05
C ALA A 137 -11.02 -0.83 -2.65
N ILE A 138 -10.32 0.29 -2.47
CA ILE A 138 -10.29 0.99 -1.18
C ILE A 138 -11.63 1.67 -0.96
N VAL A 139 -12.29 1.29 0.13
CA VAL A 139 -13.41 2.03 0.69
C VAL A 139 -12.87 2.90 1.83
N PRO A 140 -12.83 4.23 1.69
CA PRO A 140 -12.43 5.11 2.79
C PRO A 140 -13.34 4.88 4.00
N PRO A 141 -12.82 5.05 5.23
CA PRO A 141 -13.68 4.99 6.41
C PRO A 141 -14.80 6.02 6.30
N SER A 142 -16.05 5.56 6.31
CA SER A 142 -17.23 6.41 6.43
C SER A 142 -17.23 7.03 7.83
N HIS A 143 -17.30 8.36 7.91
CA HIS A 143 -17.50 9.08 9.15
C HIS A 143 -18.98 9.12 9.55
#